data_AF-A0A9E1YG64-F1
#
_entry.id   AF-A0A9E1YG64-F1
#
_cell.length_a   1.000
_cell.length_b   1.000
_cell.length_c   1.000
_cell.angle_alpha   90.00
_cell.angle_beta   90.00
_cell.angle_gamma   90.00
#
_symmetry.space_group_name_H-M   'P 1'
#
loop_
_entity.id
_entity.type
_entity.pdbx_description
1 polymer ?
#
loop_
_entity_poly.entity_id
_entity_poly.type
_entity_poly.pdbx_seq_one_letter_code
_entity_poly.pdbx_strand_id
1 'polypeptide(L)'
;MKAQGGRFKNGHFGLEVTFARSLKNAGYNPAIFKYSLGSTSIAKNWKGPGDGKMYDQMVKEFGQALSLLTKEGHKVNIRGFVWIQGESDAQTTAMAEAYKGGLKTLIGDLRKNVTKRSELPVILGVDEQHGWVKKNIEPPNALERWIFFTSLRPALDELGALQISSRKHLALLHIE
;
A
#
# COMPACT_ATOMS: atom_id res chain seq x y z
N MET A 1 -5.82 -17.59 9.79
CA MET A 1 -4.91 -16.92 10.75
C MET A 1 -5.75 -16.05 11.68
N LYS A 2 -5.54 -16.09 13.00
CA LYS A 2 -6.24 -15.18 13.92
C LYS A 2 -5.56 -13.81 13.89
N ALA A 3 -6.35 -12.73 13.94
CA ALA A 3 -5.81 -11.39 14.13
C ALA A 3 -5.00 -11.35 15.43
N GLN A 4 -3.84 -10.70 15.39
CA GLN A 4 -3.02 -10.54 16.58
C GLN A 4 -3.73 -9.56 17.53
N GLY A 5 -4.26 -10.08 18.64
CA GLY A 5 -4.90 -9.26 19.67
C GLY A 5 -3.88 -8.51 20.51
N GLY A 6 -4.20 -7.25 20.86
CA GLY A 6 -3.43 -6.45 21.82
C GLY A 6 -3.13 -5.02 21.36
N ARG A 7 -2.69 -4.17 22.29
CA ARG A 7 -2.02 -2.89 22.03
C ARG A 7 -0.61 -3.02 22.64
N PHE A 8 0.38 -3.35 21.83
CA PHE A 8 1.74 -3.62 22.26
C PHE A 8 2.45 -2.30 22.52
N LYS A 9 2.97 -2.18 23.74
CA LYS A 9 3.72 -1.01 24.22
C LYS A 9 4.90 -0.65 23.31
N ASN A 10 5.49 -1.65 22.65
CA ASN A 10 6.66 -1.50 21.78
C ASN A 10 6.32 -1.57 20.28
N GLY A 11 5.03 -1.53 19.92
CA GLY A 11 4.57 -1.64 18.53
C GLY A 11 4.22 -3.06 18.10
N HIS A 12 3.60 -3.16 16.93
CA HIS A 12 3.14 -4.40 16.31
C HIS A 12 3.82 -4.58 14.96
N PHE A 13 4.18 -5.82 14.65
CA PHE A 13 4.45 -6.24 13.28
C PHE A 13 3.15 -6.26 12.50
N GLY A 14 3.16 -5.73 11.28
CA GLY A 14 2.07 -5.90 10.33
C GLY A 14 2.31 -7.10 9.43
N LEU A 15 1.58 -7.13 8.32
CA LEU A 15 1.71 -8.16 7.29
C LEU A 15 3.11 -8.22 6.66
N GLU A 16 3.92 -7.16 6.81
CA GLU A 16 5.23 -7.07 6.16
C GLU A 16 6.18 -8.21 6.51
N VAL A 17 6.13 -8.71 7.75
CA VAL A 17 7.02 -9.78 8.19
C VAL A 17 6.65 -11.10 7.52
N THR A 18 5.36 -11.41 7.49
CA THR A 18 4.85 -12.63 6.85
C THR A 18 5.03 -12.53 5.34
N PHE A 19 4.78 -11.36 4.75
CA PHE A 19 4.98 -11.10 3.33
C PHE A 19 6.45 -11.26 2.91
N ALA A 20 7.39 -10.65 3.64
CA ALA A 20 8.81 -10.79 3.37
C ALA A 20 9.27 -12.25 3.52
N ARG A 21 8.75 -12.97 4.53
CA ARG A 21 9.05 -14.39 4.71
C ARG A 21 8.54 -15.24 3.55
N SER A 22 7.32 -15.00 3.07
CA SER A 22 6.78 -15.70 1.91
C SER A 22 7.61 -15.45 0.64
N LEU A 23 8.05 -14.21 0.43
CA LEU A 23 8.95 -13.88 -0.68
C LEU A 23 10.31 -14.57 -0.55
N LYS A 24 10.90 -14.59 0.65
CA LYS A 24 12.17 -15.30 0.89
C LYS A 24 12.03 -16.79 0.64
N ASN A 25 10.93 -17.40 1.09
CA ASN A 25 10.62 -18.81 0.86
C ASN A 25 10.40 -19.13 -0.62
N ALA A 26 9.90 -18.15 -1.41
CA ALA A 26 9.76 -18.26 -2.86
C ALA A 26 11.07 -17.99 -3.63
N GLY A 27 12.21 -17.83 -2.93
CA GLY A 27 13.52 -17.67 -3.55
C GLY A 27 13.92 -16.21 -3.84
N TYR A 28 13.12 -15.23 -3.44
CA TYR A 28 13.49 -13.81 -3.58
C TYR A 28 14.40 -13.35 -2.44
N ASN A 29 15.08 -12.22 -2.63
CA ASN A 29 15.80 -11.51 -1.58
C ASN A 29 15.13 -10.14 -1.30
N PRO A 30 14.03 -10.11 -0.52
CA PRO A 30 13.23 -8.91 -0.38
C PRO A 30 13.90 -7.89 0.55
N ALA A 31 13.85 -6.61 0.16
CA ALA A 31 13.91 -5.49 1.07
C ALA A 31 12.53 -4.85 1.18
N ILE A 32 12.21 -4.38 2.37
CA ILE A 32 10.88 -3.85 2.66
C ILE A 32 11.04 -2.45 3.20
N PHE A 33 10.51 -1.47 2.45
CA PHE A 33 10.40 -0.10 2.93
C PHE A 33 8.99 0.10 3.50
N LYS A 34 8.91 0.30 4.81
CA LYS A 34 7.64 0.49 5.53
C LYS A 34 7.48 1.96 5.90
N TYR A 35 6.44 2.59 5.37
CA TYR A 35 6.03 3.93 5.75
C TYR A 35 4.52 3.92 6.03
N SER A 36 4.14 4.07 7.30
CA SER A 36 2.74 3.98 7.71
C SER A 36 2.47 4.73 9.00
N LEU A 37 1.32 5.40 9.07
CA LEU A 37 0.79 5.98 10.30
C LEU A 37 -0.69 5.61 10.42
N GLY A 38 -1.13 5.27 11.64
CA GLY A 38 -2.53 4.95 11.90
C GLY A 38 -3.42 6.19 11.84
N SER A 39 -4.69 6.00 11.49
CA SER A 39 -5.71 7.05 11.49
C SER A 39 -5.42 8.25 10.57
N THR A 40 -4.79 8.00 9.42
CA THR A 40 -4.49 9.02 8.41
C THR A 40 -5.39 8.88 7.19
N SER A 41 -5.82 9.99 6.62
CA SER A 41 -6.59 10.04 5.37
C SER A 41 -5.80 10.63 4.19
N ILE A 42 -6.16 10.28 2.96
CA ILE A 42 -5.67 10.99 1.77
C ILE A 42 -6.11 12.45 1.82
N ALA A 43 -7.37 12.69 2.17
CA ALA A 43 -7.95 14.03 2.16
C ALA A 43 -7.21 15.05 3.05
N LYS A 44 -6.62 14.60 4.17
CA LYS A 44 -6.02 15.48 5.19
C LYS A 44 -4.52 15.28 5.38
N ASN A 45 -4.05 14.03 5.36
CA ASN A 45 -2.71 13.68 5.84
C ASN A 45 -1.74 13.32 4.73
N TRP A 46 -2.16 12.50 3.76
CA TRP A 46 -1.27 12.12 2.66
C TRP A 46 -1.15 13.22 1.62
N LYS A 47 -2.31 13.75 1.20
CA LYS A 47 -2.40 14.79 0.16
C LYS A 47 -1.65 14.41 -1.12
N GLY A 48 -1.56 15.33 -2.07
CA GLY A 48 -0.92 15.09 -3.36
C GLY A 48 0.60 15.33 -3.33
N PRO A 49 1.30 14.97 -4.43
CA PRO A 49 2.69 15.37 -4.65
C PRO A 49 2.85 16.89 -4.60
N GLY A 50 3.83 17.37 -3.85
CA GLY A 50 4.14 18.79 -3.69
C GLY A 50 3.33 19.52 -2.62
N ASP A 51 2.39 18.84 -1.93
CA ASP A 51 1.59 19.45 -0.86
C ASP A 51 2.36 19.57 0.48
N GLY A 52 3.59 19.03 0.57
CA GLY A 52 4.44 19.06 1.75
C GLY A 52 3.93 18.14 2.87
N LYS A 53 3.25 17.06 2.51
CA LYS A 53 2.54 16.17 3.43
C LYS A 53 3.12 14.76 3.44
N MET A 54 2.40 13.78 3.99
CA MET A 54 2.97 12.46 4.21
C MET A 54 3.39 11.76 2.91
N TYR A 55 2.74 12.05 1.77
CA TYR A 55 3.20 11.51 0.49
C TYR A 55 4.62 11.98 0.16
N ASP A 56 4.89 13.29 0.22
CA ASP A 56 6.22 13.83 -0.08
C ASP A 56 7.28 13.36 0.92
N GLN A 57 6.91 13.25 2.20
CA GLN A 57 7.79 12.70 3.23
C GLN A 57 8.13 11.23 2.96
N MET A 58 7.14 10.42 2.57
CA MET A 58 7.32 9.03 2.19
C MET A 58 8.24 8.90 0.97
N VAL A 59 8.06 9.73 -0.07
CA VAL A 59 8.93 9.75 -1.24
C VAL A 59 10.38 10.11 -0.87
N LYS A 60 10.56 11.11 0.00
CA LYS A 60 11.89 11.53 0.47
C LYS A 60 12.59 10.41 1.23
N GLU A 61 11.91 9.80 2.21
CA GLU A 61 12.47 8.71 3.01
C GLU A 61 12.74 7.46 2.16
N PHE A 62 11.89 7.18 1.18
CA PHE A 62 12.11 6.10 0.22
C PHE A 62 13.40 6.31 -0.58
N GLY A 63 13.63 7.52 -1.10
CA GLY A 63 14.88 7.86 -1.78
C GLY A 63 16.12 7.73 -0.89
N GLN A 64 16.00 8.08 0.39
CA GLN A 64 17.08 7.89 1.38
C GLN A 64 17.37 6.41 1.64
N ALA A 65 16.33 5.58 1.79
CA ALA A 65 16.48 4.13 1.98
C ALA A 65 17.15 3.46 0.77
N LEU A 66 16.78 3.85 -0.46
CA LEU A 66 17.45 3.37 -1.67
C LEU A 66 18.92 3.79 -1.70
N SER A 67 19.22 5.04 -1.34
CA SER A 67 20.60 5.52 -1.30
C SER A 67 21.47 4.74 -0.30
N LEU A 68 20.91 4.39 0.87
CA LEU A 68 21.60 3.57 1.86
C LEU A 68 21.97 2.20 1.29
N LEU A 69 21.00 1.48 0.72
CA LEU A 69 21.23 0.15 0.13
C LEU A 69 22.28 0.21 -1.00
N THR A 70 22.21 1.22 -1.86
CA THR A 70 23.20 1.39 -2.94
C THR A 70 24.61 1.63 -2.37
N LYS A 71 24.76 2.41 -1.30
CA LYS A 71 26.06 2.65 -0.64
C LYS A 71 26.63 1.40 0.00
N GLU A 72 25.77 0.50 0.46
CA GLU A 72 26.14 -0.82 0.99
C GLU A 72 26.49 -1.83 -0.12
N GLY A 73 26.41 -1.43 -1.40
CA GLY A 73 26.75 -2.26 -2.55
C GLY A 73 25.59 -3.09 -3.08
N HIS A 74 24.36 -2.87 -2.61
CA HIS A 74 23.18 -3.58 -3.09
C HIS A 74 22.62 -2.94 -4.35
N LYS A 75 22.22 -3.79 -5.31
CA LYS A 75 21.39 -3.38 -6.44
C LYS A 75 19.92 -3.61 -6.09
N VAL A 76 19.13 -2.55 -6.13
CA VAL A 76 17.71 -2.59 -5.72
C VAL A 76 16.78 -2.45 -6.92
N ASN A 77 15.92 -3.44 -7.10
CA ASN A 77 14.83 -3.44 -8.07
C ASN A 77 13.49 -3.22 -7.36
N ILE A 78 12.82 -2.10 -7.61
CA ILE A 78 11.49 -1.82 -7.04
C ILE A 78 10.47 -2.74 -7.71
N ARG A 79 9.84 -3.66 -6.97
CA ARG A 79 8.96 -4.70 -7.55
C ARG A 79 7.47 -4.49 -7.32
N GLY A 80 7.09 -3.69 -6.34
CA GLY A 80 5.68 -3.41 -6.11
C GLY A 80 5.43 -2.37 -5.04
N PHE A 81 4.19 -1.93 -4.97
CA PHE A 81 3.69 -1.02 -3.94
C PHE A 81 2.42 -1.59 -3.33
N VAL A 82 2.34 -1.61 -2.01
CA VAL A 82 1.21 -2.11 -1.24
C VAL A 82 0.61 -0.94 -0.47
N TRP A 83 -0.62 -0.60 -0.82
CA TRP A 83 -1.38 0.48 -0.20
C TRP A 83 -2.57 -0.10 0.54
N ILE A 84 -2.53 -0.07 1.87
CA ILE A 84 -3.63 -0.55 2.71
C ILE A 84 -4.11 0.58 3.59
N GLN A 85 -5.16 1.23 3.11
CA GLN A 85 -5.80 2.38 3.73
C GLN A 85 -7.12 2.68 3.04
N GLY A 86 -7.98 3.40 3.75
CA GLY A 86 -9.21 4.00 3.23
C GLY A 86 -10.21 4.26 4.36
N GLU A 87 -9.98 3.65 5.52
CA GLU A 87 -10.87 3.71 6.69
C GLU A 87 -11.10 5.16 7.12
N SER A 88 -10.03 5.95 7.24
CA SER A 88 -10.13 7.37 7.62
C SER A 88 -10.74 8.24 6.54
N ASP A 89 -10.59 7.91 5.24
CA ASP A 89 -11.29 8.62 4.16
C ASP A 89 -12.78 8.27 4.12
N ALA A 90 -13.15 7.09 4.60
CA ALA A 90 -14.55 6.68 4.75
C ALA A 90 -15.29 7.38 5.90
N GLN A 91 -14.67 8.32 6.64
CA GLN A 91 -15.34 9.03 7.73
C GLN A 91 -16.53 9.89 7.27
N THR A 92 -16.43 10.50 6.09
CA THR A 92 -17.48 11.38 5.53
C THR A 92 -17.68 11.06 4.05
N THR A 93 -18.89 11.30 3.54
CA THR A 93 -19.22 11.08 2.11
C THR A 93 -18.29 11.84 1.19
N ALA A 94 -18.04 13.12 1.46
CA ALA A 94 -17.15 13.95 0.64
C ALA A 94 -15.71 13.41 0.57
N MET A 95 -15.17 12.89 1.68
CA MET A 95 -13.82 12.30 1.69
C MET A 95 -13.79 10.96 0.93
N ALA A 96 -14.84 10.14 1.08
CA ALA A 96 -14.97 8.87 0.37
C ALA A 96 -15.10 9.08 -1.15
N GLU A 97 -15.90 10.06 -1.60
CA GLU A 97 -16.06 10.41 -3.02
C GLU A 97 -14.76 10.91 -3.64
N ALA A 98 -13.97 11.70 -2.90
CA ALA A 98 -12.67 12.21 -3.36
C ALA A 98 -11.55 11.15 -3.37
N TYR A 99 -11.72 10.03 -2.65
CA TYR A 99 -10.67 9.05 -2.40
C TYR A 99 -10.05 8.48 -3.67
N LYS A 100 -10.89 8.07 -4.63
CA LYS A 100 -10.43 7.48 -5.90
C LYS A 100 -9.55 8.44 -6.69
N GLY A 101 -9.90 9.72 -6.72
CA GLY A 101 -9.12 10.75 -7.38
C GLY A 101 -7.76 10.94 -6.72
N GLY A 102 -7.74 11.10 -5.39
CA GLY A 102 -6.52 11.25 -4.63
C GLY A 102 -5.58 10.04 -4.77
N LEU A 103 -6.09 8.82 -4.62
CA LEU A 103 -5.29 7.60 -4.76
C LEU A 103 -4.70 7.45 -6.17
N LYS A 104 -5.47 7.77 -7.21
CA LYS A 104 -4.97 7.79 -8.60
C LYS A 104 -3.81 8.77 -8.78
N THR A 105 -3.92 9.97 -8.21
CA THR A 105 -2.84 10.97 -8.24
C THR A 105 -1.56 10.43 -7.59
N LEU A 106 -1.68 9.83 -6.40
CA LEU A 106 -0.52 9.26 -5.70
C LEU A 106 0.14 8.12 -6.48
N ILE A 107 -0.64 7.16 -6.97
CA ILE A 107 -0.11 6.03 -7.74
C ILE A 107 0.51 6.49 -9.06
N GLY A 108 -0.11 7.47 -9.73
CA GLY A 108 0.40 8.05 -10.97
C GLY A 108 1.76 8.70 -10.77
N ASP A 109 1.91 9.52 -9.74
CA ASP A 109 3.19 10.14 -9.39
C ASP A 109 4.24 9.11 -8.97
N LEU A 110 3.87 8.14 -8.14
CA LEU A 110 4.78 7.06 -7.70
C LEU A 110 5.35 6.30 -8.90
N ARG A 111 4.51 5.94 -9.88
CA ARG A 111 4.94 5.24 -11.09
C ARG A 111 5.81 6.12 -11.99
N LYS A 112 5.39 7.36 -12.24
CA LYS A 112 6.03 8.24 -13.21
C LYS A 112 7.32 8.88 -12.68
N ASN A 113 7.25 9.46 -11.49
CA ASN A 113 8.27 10.38 -10.99
C ASN A 113 9.17 9.75 -9.92
N VAL A 114 8.63 8.85 -9.10
CA VAL A 114 9.40 8.26 -7.98
C VAL A 114 10.13 7.00 -8.42
N THR A 115 9.40 6.02 -8.96
CA THR A 115 9.94 4.69 -9.29
C THR A 115 10.36 4.56 -10.74
N LYS A 116 9.86 5.44 -11.62
CA LYS A 116 10.05 5.40 -13.08
C LYS A 116 9.65 4.04 -13.69
N ARG A 117 8.58 3.45 -13.17
CA ARG A 117 8.00 2.17 -13.62
C ARG A 117 6.50 2.36 -13.86
N SER A 118 6.09 2.56 -15.12
CA SER A 118 4.68 2.76 -15.48
C SER A 118 3.79 1.58 -15.06
N GLU A 119 4.32 0.36 -15.21
CA GLU A 119 3.63 -0.89 -14.90
C GLU A 119 3.96 -1.43 -13.50
N LEU A 120 4.40 -0.58 -12.56
CA LEU A 120 4.66 -1.03 -11.19
C LEU A 120 3.38 -1.68 -10.61
N PRO A 121 3.42 -2.97 -10.21
CA PRO A 121 2.29 -3.61 -9.56
C PRO A 121 1.90 -2.88 -8.28
N VAL A 122 0.61 -2.59 -8.14
CA VAL A 122 0.05 -1.97 -6.93
C VAL A 122 -0.97 -2.92 -6.33
N ILE A 123 -0.75 -3.32 -5.08
CA ILE A 123 -1.67 -4.11 -4.27
C ILE A 123 -2.45 -3.13 -3.39
N LEU A 124 -3.77 -3.15 -3.50
CA LEU A 124 -4.66 -2.30 -2.72
C LEU A 124 -5.38 -3.12 -1.66
N GLY A 125 -5.62 -2.52 -0.50
CA GLY A 125 -6.42 -3.11 0.57
C GLY A 125 -7.10 -2.05 1.44
N VAL A 126 -8.19 -2.46 2.09
CA VAL A 126 -8.91 -1.67 3.09
C VAL A 126 -9.55 -2.63 4.10
N ASP A 127 -9.66 -2.22 5.37
CA ASP A 127 -10.46 -2.96 6.34
C ASP A 127 -11.95 -2.74 6.08
N GLU A 128 -12.56 -3.63 5.28
CA GLU A 128 -13.99 -3.60 4.95
C GLU A 128 -14.88 -3.79 6.18
N GLN A 129 -14.33 -4.34 7.27
CA GLN A 129 -15.07 -4.52 8.51
C GLN A 129 -15.10 -3.24 9.36
N HIS A 130 -14.33 -2.22 8.98
CA HIS A 130 -14.29 -0.94 9.69
C HIS A 130 -15.65 -0.23 9.63
N GLY A 131 -16.13 0.28 10.78
CA GLY A 131 -17.47 0.88 10.88
C GLY A 131 -17.72 2.03 9.89
N TRP A 132 -16.71 2.90 9.68
CA TRP A 132 -16.78 3.96 8.67
C TRP A 132 -16.89 3.43 7.23
N VAL A 133 -16.15 2.35 6.92
CA VAL A 133 -16.20 1.71 5.60
C VAL A 133 -17.59 1.12 5.39
N LYS A 134 -18.08 0.28 6.32
CA LYS A 134 -19.44 -0.28 6.22
C LYS A 134 -20.53 0.78 6.04
N LYS A 135 -20.44 1.89 6.79
CA LYS A 135 -21.47 2.95 6.77
C LYS A 135 -21.51 3.72 5.45
N ASN A 136 -20.35 4.00 4.88
CA ASN A 136 -20.23 4.95 3.77
C ASN A 136 -19.82 4.27 2.45
N ILE A 137 -19.72 2.94 2.40
CA ILE A 137 -19.24 2.19 1.22
C ILE A 137 -20.25 1.13 0.69
N GLU A 138 -21.48 0.91 1.19
CA GLU A 138 -22.48 -0.01 0.54
C GLU A 138 -23.94 0.50 0.46
N PRO A 139 -24.78 0.13 -0.56
CA PRO A 139 -24.60 0.31 -2.02
C PRO A 139 -25.86 0.91 -2.75
N PRO A 140 -25.77 1.35 -4.02
CA PRO A 140 -26.30 0.48 -5.09
C PRO A 140 -25.37 0.34 -6.31
N ASN A 141 -25.47 -0.82 -6.98
CA ASN A 141 -24.81 -1.30 -8.21
C ASN A 141 -23.58 -2.21 -7.97
N ALA A 142 -23.87 -3.42 -7.52
CA ALA A 142 -22.97 -4.55 -7.26
C ALA A 142 -22.30 -5.17 -8.52
N LEU A 143 -22.15 -4.43 -9.63
CA LEU A 143 -21.44 -4.91 -10.82
C LEU A 143 -20.21 -4.07 -11.20
N GLU A 144 -20.16 -2.77 -10.85
CA GLU A 144 -19.05 -1.90 -11.30
C GLU A 144 -17.81 -1.95 -10.41
N ARG A 145 -17.92 -2.53 -9.21
CA ARG A 145 -16.80 -2.60 -8.24
C ARG A 145 -15.89 -3.82 -8.41
N TRP A 146 -16.25 -4.77 -9.27
CA TRP A 146 -15.37 -5.90 -9.62
C TRP A 146 -14.16 -5.51 -10.48
N ILE A 147 -14.20 -4.34 -11.15
CA ILE A 147 -13.13 -3.88 -12.05
C ILE A 147 -11.89 -3.38 -11.30
N PHE A 148 -11.98 -3.05 -10.00
CA PHE A 148 -10.83 -2.55 -9.25
C PHE A 148 -9.94 -3.64 -8.61
N PHE A 149 -10.39 -4.89 -8.60
CA PHE A 149 -9.64 -6.03 -8.02
C PHE A 149 -9.23 -7.11 -9.03
N THR A 150 -9.65 -7.03 -10.30
CA THR A 150 -9.39 -8.09 -11.29
C THR A 150 -8.41 -7.75 -12.42
N SER A 151 -7.85 -6.53 -12.49
CA SER A 151 -6.81 -6.23 -13.50
C SER A 151 -5.45 -6.91 -13.23
N LEU A 152 -5.39 -7.85 -12.28
CA LEU A 152 -4.23 -8.69 -12.02
C LEU A 152 -4.50 -10.18 -12.28
N ARG A 153 -5.63 -10.59 -12.87
CA ARG A 153 -5.87 -12.03 -13.06
C ARG A 153 -4.80 -12.74 -13.93
N PRO A 154 -4.27 -12.13 -15.02
CA PRO A 154 -3.12 -12.74 -15.72
C PRO A 154 -1.82 -12.74 -14.90
N ALA A 155 -1.65 -11.78 -13.97
CA ALA A 155 -0.43 -11.65 -13.15
C ALA A 155 -0.48 -12.45 -11.83
N LEU A 156 -1.68 -12.82 -11.37
CA LEU A 156 -1.90 -13.61 -10.15
C LEU A 156 -1.88 -15.11 -10.45
N ASP A 157 -2.28 -15.53 -11.65
CA ASP A 157 -2.18 -16.92 -12.10
C ASP A 157 -0.71 -17.35 -12.30
N GLU A 158 0.21 -16.42 -12.58
CA GLU A 158 1.66 -16.69 -12.62
C GLU A 158 2.35 -16.68 -11.24
N LEU A 159 1.70 -16.19 -10.17
CA LEU A 159 2.34 -15.98 -8.86
C LEU A 159 1.64 -16.59 -7.63
N GLY A 160 0.53 -17.32 -7.80
CA GLY A 160 -0.06 -18.13 -6.72
C GLY A 160 -0.38 -17.37 -5.42
N ALA A 161 -0.74 -16.09 -5.50
CA ALA A 161 -0.86 -15.23 -4.32
C ALA A 161 -2.29 -15.12 -3.77
N LEU A 162 -2.42 -15.42 -2.46
CA LEU A 162 -3.63 -15.32 -1.64
C LEU A 162 -4.12 -13.87 -1.44
N GLN A 163 -5.45 -13.73 -1.34
CA GLN A 163 -6.16 -12.54 -0.85
C GLN A 163 -5.85 -12.27 0.63
N ILE A 164 -5.37 -11.06 0.98
CA ILE A 164 -4.99 -10.72 2.36
C ILE A 164 -5.80 -9.52 2.86
N SER A 165 -6.57 -9.72 3.92
CA SER A 165 -7.20 -8.67 4.72
C SER A 165 -6.38 -8.42 6.00
N SER A 166 -5.51 -7.39 6.04
CA SER A 166 -5.17 -6.70 7.29
C SER A 166 -4.28 -5.47 7.06
N ARG A 167 -4.23 -4.59 8.07
CA ARG A 167 -3.77 -3.21 8.07
C ARG A 167 -2.25 -3.01 7.86
N LYS A 168 -1.94 -1.87 7.22
CA LYS A 168 -0.66 -1.13 7.06
C LYS A 168 0.08 -1.33 5.73
N HIS A 169 0.63 -0.20 5.25
CA HIS A 169 1.29 0.03 3.96
C HIS A 169 2.69 -0.57 3.84
N LEU A 170 3.08 -0.92 2.61
CA LEU A 170 4.40 -1.49 2.29
C LEU A 170 4.88 -1.10 0.90
N ALA A 171 6.12 -0.67 0.73
CA ALA A 171 6.77 -0.69 -0.58
C ALA A 171 7.67 -1.92 -0.66
N LEU A 172 7.52 -2.69 -1.75
CA LEU A 172 8.28 -3.91 -2.00
C LEU A 172 9.51 -3.60 -2.85
N LEU A 173 10.67 -3.88 -2.28
CA LEU A 173 11.96 -3.84 -2.96
C LEU A 173 12.48 -5.29 -3.10
N HIS A 174 13.06 -5.60 -4.24
CA HIS A 174 13.82 -6.84 -4.44
C HIS A 174 15.29 -6.46 -4.58
N ILE A 175 16.13 -7.02 -3.75
CA ILE A 175 17.59 -6.88 -3.84
C ILE A 175 18.10 -8.04 -4.70
N GLU A 176 18.93 -7.73 -5.70
CA GLU A 176 19.76 -8.75 -6.38
C GLU A 176 21.02 -9.04 -5.58
#